data_AF-A0A4R3JVG2-F1
#
_entry.id   AF-A0A4R3JVG2-F1
#
_cell.length_a   1.000
_cell.length_b   1.000
_cell.length_c   1.000
_cell.angle_alpha   90.00
_cell.angle_beta   90.00
_cell.angle_gamma   90.00
#
_symmetry.space_group_name_H-M   'P 1'
#
loop_
_entity.id
_entity.type
_entity.pdbx_description
1 polymer ?
#
loop_
_entity_poly.entity_id
_entity_poly.type
_entity_poly.pdbx_seq_one_letter_code
_entity_poly.pdbx_strand_id
1 'polypeptide(L)'
;MEDKKQKLIEIVRGAAQKKPRRKPARPAPAVRIEGSHNIVGDGNTLIHAQTLRPRNAIDPRASELSEAQKLRLRELINEWITVHNTVRTRARPLTHAAAWSSFQKKFRVTSYHILPLDRFDEAVRWLQQQRARIDGMKTAPLRDARWRARQIAYIKARCKNQLGDAELYRAYINRRFGKVSLTELTDDELAATRTYIAQKKPA
;
A
#
# COMPACT_ATOMS: atom_id res chain seq x y z
N MET A 1 43.52 57.55 24.96
CA MET A 1 42.90 56.20 25.07
C MET A 1 41.38 56.29 25.26
N GLU A 2 40.83 57.43 25.69
CA GLU A 2 39.40 57.63 25.98
C GLU A 2 38.50 57.74 24.73
N ASP A 3 38.95 58.39 23.65
CA ASP A 3 38.13 58.60 22.45
C ASP A 3 37.73 57.32 21.70
N LYS A 4 38.57 56.28 21.76
CA LYS A 4 38.28 55.00 21.11
C LYS A 4 37.23 54.19 21.88
N LYS A 5 37.18 54.34 23.20
CA LYS A 5 36.14 53.71 24.04
C LYS A 5 34.79 54.39 23.81
N GLN A 6 34.75 55.73 23.74
CA GLN A 6 33.50 56.47 23.47
C GLN A 6 32.89 56.10 22.11
N LYS A 7 33.70 56.02 21.05
CA LYS A 7 33.24 55.59 19.72
C LYS A 7 32.71 54.15 19.71
N LEU A 8 33.33 53.25 20.47
CA LEU A 8 32.86 51.86 20.56
C LEU A 8 31.50 51.77 21.28
N ILE A 9 31.28 52.58 22.31
CA ILE A 9 30.04 52.62 23.08
C ILE A 9 28.88 53.19 22.24
N GLU A 10 29.13 54.19 21.40
CA GLU A 10 28.13 54.71 20.46
C GLU A 10 27.76 53.71 19.37
N ILE A 11 28.73 52.98 18.81
CA ILE A 11 28.47 51.95 17.79
C ILE A 11 27.62 50.80 18.38
N VAL A 12 27.90 50.38 19.62
CA VAL A 12 27.12 49.35 20.30
C VAL A 12 25.71 49.84 20.67
N ARG A 13 25.54 51.11 21.07
CA ARG A 13 24.20 51.71 21.30
C ARG A 13 23.40 51.86 20.01
N GLY A 14 24.04 52.21 18.90
CA GLY A 14 23.39 52.30 17.58
C GLY A 14 22.93 50.94 17.05
N ALA A 15 23.70 49.87 17.32
CA ALA A 15 23.32 48.50 16.93
C ALA A 15 22.20 47.90 17.79
N ALA A 16 21.92 48.46 18.98
CA ALA A 16 20.91 47.95 19.91
C ALA A 16 19.48 48.44 19.63
N GLN A 17 19.28 49.42 18.74
CA GLN A 17 17.94 49.86 18.35
C GLN A 17 17.30 48.91 17.33
N LYS A 18 16.68 47.84 17.83
CA LYS A 18 15.80 46.96 17.05
C LYS A 18 14.64 47.79 16.47
N LYS A 19 14.62 47.98 15.14
CA LYS A 19 13.44 48.48 14.42
C LYS A 19 12.20 47.64 14.81
N PRO A 20 11.04 48.24 15.09
CA PRO A 20 9.84 47.48 15.44
C PRO A 20 9.46 46.56 14.27
N ARG A 21 9.37 45.26 14.54
CA ARG A 21 8.90 44.28 13.55
C ARG A 21 7.47 44.62 13.15
N ARG A 22 7.25 44.98 11.88
CA ARG A 22 5.89 45.08 11.31
C ARG A 22 5.19 43.72 11.50
N LYS A 23 4.00 43.73 12.11
CA LYS A 23 3.16 42.54 12.21
C LYS A 23 2.81 42.09 10.77
N PRO A 24 2.88 40.79 10.45
CA PRO A 24 2.43 40.31 9.15
C PRO A 24 0.94 40.62 8.98
N ALA A 25 0.55 41.11 7.80
CA ALA A 25 -0.86 41.29 7.46
C ALA A 25 -1.59 39.96 7.67
N ARG A 26 -2.78 40.00 8.30
CA ARG A 26 -3.60 38.79 8.44
C ARG A 26 -3.92 38.26 7.04
N PRO A 27 -3.72 36.95 6.76
CA PRO A 27 -4.12 36.40 5.47
C PRO A 27 -5.62 36.60 5.29
N ALA A 28 -6.02 36.96 4.06
CA ALA A 28 -7.43 37.09 3.69
C ALA A 28 -8.17 35.78 4.00
N PRO A 29 -9.48 35.82 4.36
CA PRO A 29 -10.24 34.62 4.65
C PRO A 29 -10.25 33.70 3.42
N ALA A 30 -9.64 32.52 3.55
CA ALA A 30 -9.64 31.51 2.52
C ALA A 30 -10.93 30.69 2.62
N VAL A 31 -11.80 30.79 1.62
CA VAL A 31 -13.03 29.99 1.54
C VAL A 31 -12.70 28.67 0.85
N ARG A 32 -12.78 27.55 1.58
CA ARG A 32 -12.62 26.19 1.04
C ARG A 32 -14.01 25.56 0.85
N ILE A 33 -14.34 25.18 -0.38
CA ILE A 33 -15.64 24.59 -0.72
C ILE A 33 -15.39 23.23 -1.38
N GLU A 34 -15.97 22.18 -0.81
CA GLU A 34 -15.89 20.81 -1.33
C GLU A 34 -17.30 20.36 -1.76
N GLY A 35 -17.45 19.94 -3.01
CA GLY A 35 -18.75 19.56 -3.58
C GLY A 35 -18.81 19.74 -5.10
N SER A 36 -19.95 19.42 -5.69
CA SER A 36 -20.24 19.61 -7.13
C SER A 36 -21.41 20.59 -7.30
N HIS A 37 -21.32 21.49 -8.29
CA HIS A 37 -22.23 22.64 -8.52
C HIS A 37 -22.07 23.83 -7.56
N ASN A 38 -20.86 24.08 -7.05
CA ASN A 38 -20.61 25.25 -6.20
C ASN A 38 -20.64 26.55 -7.02
N ILE A 39 -21.33 27.56 -6.51
CA ILE A 39 -21.37 28.91 -7.10
C ILE A 39 -20.68 29.84 -6.10
N VAL A 40 -19.57 30.45 -6.51
CA VAL A 40 -18.83 31.45 -5.74
C VAL A 40 -18.77 32.72 -6.56
N GLY A 41 -19.41 33.78 -6.09
CA GLY A 41 -19.39 35.08 -6.74
C GLY A 41 -18.51 36.06 -5.96
N ASP A 42 -17.61 36.74 -6.66
CA ASP A 42 -17.06 38.01 -6.22
C ASP A 42 -17.62 39.11 -7.12
N GLY A 43 -18.56 39.88 -6.59
CA GLY A 43 -19.11 41.10 -7.19
C GLY A 43 -19.96 40.96 -8.46
N ASN A 44 -19.55 40.20 -9.48
CA ASN A 44 -20.33 40.03 -10.72
C ASN A 44 -19.84 38.94 -11.71
N THR A 45 -18.87 38.08 -11.35
CA THR A 45 -18.31 37.09 -12.30
C THR A 45 -18.60 35.65 -11.86
N LEU A 46 -19.36 34.91 -12.68
CA LEU A 46 -19.62 33.48 -12.51
C LEU A 46 -18.52 32.66 -13.21
N ILE A 47 -17.56 32.12 -12.45
CA ILE A 47 -16.53 31.22 -13.01
C ILE A 47 -17.12 29.80 -13.08
N HIS A 48 -17.72 29.44 -14.21
CA HIS A 48 -18.03 28.03 -14.52
C HIS A 48 -16.73 27.30 -14.93
N ALA A 49 -15.90 26.96 -13.94
CA ALA A 49 -14.70 26.16 -14.19
C ALA A 49 -15.10 24.70 -14.46
N GLN A 50 -15.33 24.36 -15.73
CA GLN A 50 -15.47 22.97 -16.15
C GLN A 50 -14.11 22.31 -15.94
N THR A 51 -14.01 21.41 -14.96
CA THR A 51 -12.76 20.69 -14.70
C THR A 51 -12.52 19.69 -15.84
N LEU A 52 -11.82 20.13 -16.89
CA LEU A 52 -11.37 19.25 -17.97
C LEU A 52 -10.27 18.35 -17.43
N ARG A 53 -10.64 17.11 -17.06
CA ARG A 53 -9.64 16.10 -16.69
C ARG A 53 -9.04 15.54 -17.98
N PRO A 54 -7.73 15.68 -18.22
CA PRO A 54 -7.11 15.05 -19.36
C PRO A 54 -7.33 13.54 -19.27
N ARG A 55 -7.95 12.96 -20.30
CA ARG A 55 -8.05 11.51 -20.47
C ARG A 55 -6.75 11.06 -21.10
N ASN A 56 -5.96 10.28 -20.38
CA ASN A 56 -4.83 9.59 -21.00
C ASN A 56 -5.39 8.61 -22.05
N ALA A 57 -5.15 8.91 -23.33
CA ALA A 57 -5.38 7.95 -24.39
C ALA A 57 -4.37 6.81 -24.20
N ILE A 58 -4.87 5.64 -23.80
CA ILE A 58 -4.08 4.42 -23.69
C ILE A 58 -4.31 3.68 -24.99
N ASP A 59 -3.25 3.43 -25.77
CA ASP A 59 -3.32 2.52 -26.90
C ASP A 59 -3.32 1.07 -26.37
N PRO A 60 -4.41 0.31 -26.49
CA PRO A 60 -4.48 -1.06 -26.00
C PRO A 60 -3.58 -2.02 -26.80
N ARG A 61 -3.21 -1.67 -28.06
CA ARG A 61 -2.37 -2.48 -28.95
C ARG A 61 -0.89 -2.41 -28.60
N ALA A 62 -0.47 -1.36 -27.90
CA ALA A 62 0.89 -1.21 -27.40
C ALA A 62 1.18 -2.03 -26.14
N SER A 63 0.21 -2.84 -25.67
CA SER A 63 0.38 -3.62 -24.45
C SER A 63 1.14 -4.91 -24.73
N GLU A 64 2.27 -5.09 -24.05
CA GLU A 64 3.07 -6.33 -24.10
C GLU A 64 2.42 -7.52 -23.37
N LEU A 65 1.41 -7.25 -22.55
CA LEU A 65 0.72 -8.27 -21.75
C LEU A 65 -0.45 -8.89 -22.53
N SER A 66 -0.58 -10.20 -22.39
CA SER A 66 -1.76 -10.95 -22.82
C SER A 66 -3.00 -10.54 -22.00
N GLU A 67 -4.19 -10.63 -22.60
CA GLU A 67 -5.46 -10.40 -21.90
C GLU A 67 -5.63 -11.31 -20.67
N ALA A 68 -5.15 -12.56 -20.73
CA ALA A 68 -5.17 -13.48 -19.60
C ALA A 68 -4.30 -12.96 -18.43
N GLN A 69 -3.15 -12.37 -18.73
CA GLN A 69 -2.26 -11.78 -17.72
C GLN A 69 -2.87 -10.53 -17.09
N LYS A 70 -3.51 -9.67 -17.90
CA LYS A 70 -4.23 -8.49 -17.41
C LYS A 70 -5.38 -8.88 -16.49
N LEU A 71 -6.18 -9.87 -16.90
CA LEU A 71 -7.27 -10.41 -16.09
C LEU A 71 -6.73 -10.95 -14.76
N ARG A 72 -5.61 -11.67 -14.80
CA ARG A 72 -4.98 -12.22 -13.60
C ARG A 72 -4.58 -11.14 -12.60
N LEU A 73 -3.99 -10.04 -13.05
CA LEU A 73 -3.66 -8.90 -12.18
C LEU A 73 -4.92 -8.28 -11.55
N ARG A 74 -5.99 -8.12 -12.35
CA ARG A 74 -7.26 -7.58 -11.87
C ARG A 74 -7.88 -8.47 -10.80
N GLU A 75 -7.88 -9.78 -11.01
CA GLU A 75 -8.36 -10.75 -10.03
C GLU A 75 -7.55 -10.67 -8.74
N LEU A 76 -6.22 -10.65 -8.82
CA LEU A 76 -5.36 -10.57 -7.63
C LEU A 76 -5.58 -9.28 -6.83
N ILE A 77 -5.82 -8.15 -7.51
CA ILE A 77 -6.17 -6.88 -6.85
C ILE A 77 -7.53 -6.98 -6.16
N ASN A 78 -8.53 -7.55 -6.84
CA ASN A 78 -9.86 -7.74 -6.25
C ASN A 78 -9.82 -8.68 -5.04
N GLU A 79 -9.11 -9.81 -5.16
CA GLU A 79 -8.90 -10.72 -4.04
C GLU A 79 -8.23 -10.01 -2.85
N TRP A 80 -7.21 -9.19 -3.11
CA TRP A 80 -6.54 -8.42 -2.07
C TRP A 80 -7.52 -7.46 -1.36
N ILE A 81 -8.35 -6.74 -2.13
CA ILE A 81 -9.38 -5.84 -1.59
C ILE A 81 -10.39 -6.61 -0.75
N THR A 82 -10.93 -7.71 -1.27
CA THR A 82 -11.92 -8.54 -0.57
C THR A 82 -11.35 -9.05 0.75
N VAL A 83 -10.17 -9.67 0.72
CA VAL A 83 -9.52 -10.23 1.94
C VAL A 83 -9.17 -9.12 2.94
N HIS A 84 -8.73 -7.96 2.46
CA HIS A 84 -8.49 -6.82 3.33
C HIS A 84 -9.75 -6.41 4.08
N ASN A 85 -10.87 -6.27 3.38
CA ASN A 85 -12.11 -5.78 3.97
C ASN A 85 -12.81 -6.81 4.84
N THR A 86 -12.62 -8.11 4.59
CA THR A 86 -13.14 -9.17 5.47
C THR A 86 -12.33 -9.30 6.75
N VAL A 87 -11.00 -9.25 6.68
CA VAL A 87 -10.12 -9.50 7.82
C VAL A 87 -9.90 -8.24 8.66
N ARG A 88 -9.75 -7.06 8.04
CA ARG A 88 -9.38 -5.80 8.71
C ARG A 88 -10.60 -4.89 8.90
N THR A 89 -11.61 -5.39 9.58
CA THR A 89 -12.88 -4.68 9.80
C THR A 89 -12.74 -3.38 10.62
N ARG A 90 -11.71 -3.28 11.48
CA ARG A 90 -11.41 -2.06 12.26
C ARG A 90 -10.61 -1.01 11.49
N ALA A 91 -10.05 -1.38 10.33
CA ALA A 91 -9.30 -0.46 9.48
C ALA A 91 -10.24 0.19 8.45
N ARG A 92 -9.79 1.32 7.87
CA ARG A 92 -10.49 1.89 6.73
C ARG A 92 -10.56 0.86 5.59
N PRO A 93 -11.74 0.68 4.96
CA PRO A 93 -11.86 -0.27 3.87
C PRO A 93 -10.92 0.10 2.74
N LEU A 94 -10.23 -0.90 2.18
CA LEU A 94 -9.41 -0.72 1.01
C LEU A 94 -10.35 -0.61 -0.18
N THR A 95 -10.39 0.57 -0.80
CA THR A 95 -11.15 0.79 -2.03
C THR A 95 -10.35 0.33 -3.23
N HIS A 96 -11.02 0.05 -4.34
CA HIS A 96 -10.36 -0.28 -5.60
C HIS A 96 -9.40 0.84 -6.03
N ALA A 97 -9.78 2.10 -5.87
CA ALA A 97 -8.92 3.25 -6.17
C ALA A 97 -7.64 3.27 -5.31
N ALA A 98 -7.74 2.95 -4.01
CA ALA A 98 -6.59 2.93 -3.11
C ALA A 98 -5.64 1.75 -3.40
N ALA A 99 -6.19 0.56 -3.65
CA ALA A 99 -5.42 -0.60 -4.07
C ALA A 99 -4.69 -0.34 -5.40
N TRP A 100 -5.42 0.22 -6.36
CA TRP A 100 -4.88 0.58 -7.67
C TRP A 100 -3.79 1.65 -7.57
N SER A 101 -4.00 2.72 -6.80
CA SER A 101 -2.98 3.74 -6.57
C SER A 101 -1.71 3.15 -5.93
N SER A 102 -1.85 2.17 -5.03
CA SER A 102 -0.71 1.48 -4.43
C SER A 102 0.06 0.66 -5.47
N PHE A 103 -0.64 -0.03 -6.36
CA PHE A 103 -0.04 -0.77 -7.48
C PHE A 103 0.69 0.17 -8.45
N GLN A 104 0.03 1.24 -8.90
CA GLN A 104 0.61 2.25 -9.79
C GLN A 104 1.89 2.85 -9.22
N LYS A 105 1.90 3.21 -7.93
CA LYS A 105 3.08 3.77 -7.25
C LYS A 105 4.25 2.77 -7.19
N LYS A 106 3.96 1.49 -6.93
CA LYS A 106 4.99 0.43 -6.85
C LYS A 106 5.64 0.17 -8.22
N PHE A 107 4.83 0.08 -9.27
CA PHE A 107 5.32 -0.27 -10.61
C PHE A 107 5.66 0.94 -11.48
N ARG A 108 5.33 2.16 -11.03
CA ARG A 108 5.47 3.43 -11.77
C ARG A 108 4.74 3.41 -13.10
N VAL A 109 3.54 2.82 -13.10
CA VAL A 109 2.68 2.71 -14.28
C VAL A 109 1.38 3.47 -14.05
N THR A 110 0.84 4.07 -15.11
CA THR A 110 -0.49 4.70 -15.08
C THR A 110 -1.60 3.69 -15.36
N SER A 111 -1.29 2.60 -16.06
CA SER A 111 -2.21 1.51 -16.39
C SER A 111 -1.50 0.17 -16.39
N TYR A 112 -2.19 -0.94 -16.07
CA TYR A 112 -1.61 -2.28 -16.23
C TYR A 112 -1.37 -2.61 -17.71
N HIS A 113 -2.04 -1.93 -18.66
CA HIS A 113 -1.74 -2.06 -20.09
C HIS A 113 -0.31 -1.64 -20.46
N ILE A 114 0.33 -0.80 -19.64
CA ILE A 114 1.67 -0.25 -19.87
C ILE A 114 2.70 -1.01 -19.02
N LEU A 115 2.30 -2.03 -18.26
CA LEU A 115 3.24 -2.83 -17.48
C LEU A 115 4.07 -3.71 -18.45
N PRO A 116 5.39 -3.59 -18.43
CA PRO A 116 6.28 -4.44 -19.23
C PRO A 116 6.13 -5.93 -18.88
N LEU A 117 6.29 -6.81 -19.88
CA LEU A 117 6.10 -8.25 -19.70
C LEU A 117 7.09 -8.87 -18.69
N ASP A 118 8.34 -8.42 -18.70
CA ASP A 118 9.40 -8.82 -17.77
C ASP A 118 9.05 -8.54 -16.30
N ARG A 119 8.21 -7.53 -16.04
CA ARG A 119 7.78 -7.13 -14.70
C ARG A 119 6.47 -7.78 -14.26
N PHE A 120 5.85 -8.60 -15.10
CA PHE A 120 4.60 -9.31 -14.77
C PHE A 120 4.76 -10.19 -13.52
N ASP A 121 5.81 -11.01 -13.47
CA ASP A 121 6.04 -11.91 -12.34
C ASP A 121 6.34 -11.14 -11.05
N GLU A 122 7.04 -10.00 -11.15
CA GLU A 122 7.26 -9.10 -10.01
C GLU A 122 5.91 -8.57 -9.49
N ALA A 123 5.01 -8.17 -10.38
CA ALA A 123 3.67 -7.68 -10.06
C ALA A 123 2.81 -8.73 -9.37
N VAL A 124 2.78 -9.95 -9.91
CA VAL A 124 2.06 -11.08 -9.30
C VAL A 124 2.60 -11.38 -7.91
N ARG A 125 3.93 -11.48 -7.75
CA ARG A 125 4.57 -11.74 -6.45
C ARG A 125 4.24 -10.63 -5.44
N TRP A 126 4.30 -9.37 -5.85
CA TRP A 126 4.01 -8.25 -4.96
C TRP A 126 2.54 -8.25 -4.48
N LEU A 127 1.59 -8.55 -5.36
CA LEU A 127 0.16 -8.67 -5.00
C LEU A 127 -0.06 -9.84 -4.04
N GLN A 128 0.56 -11.00 -4.31
CA GLN A 128 0.53 -12.15 -3.42
C GLN A 128 1.13 -11.82 -2.05
N GLN A 129 2.19 -11.02 -1.99
CA GLN A 129 2.77 -10.55 -0.73
C GLN A 129 1.80 -9.63 0.04
N GLN A 130 1.07 -8.73 -0.62
CA GLN A 130 0.07 -7.91 0.06
C GLN A 130 -1.03 -8.75 0.70
N ARG A 131 -1.49 -9.79 -0.01
CA ARG A 131 -2.44 -10.76 0.53
C ARG A 131 -1.84 -11.56 1.69
N ALA A 132 -0.61 -12.06 1.54
CA ALA A 132 0.09 -12.85 2.56
C ALA A 132 0.27 -12.09 3.89
N ARG A 133 0.46 -10.75 3.84
CA ARG A 133 0.53 -9.89 5.02
C ARG A 133 -0.78 -9.88 5.81
N ILE A 134 -1.92 -9.94 5.12
CA ILE A 134 -3.25 -9.98 5.75
C ILE A 134 -3.52 -11.39 6.27
N ASP A 135 -3.22 -12.43 5.49
CA ASP A 135 -3.35 -13.82 5.93
C ASP A 135 -2.44 -14.15 7.13
N GLY A 136 -1.36 -13.39 7.37
CA GLY A 136 -0.51 -13.53 8.55
C GLY A 136 -1.04 -12.86 9.82
N MET A 137 -2.19 -12.17 9.77
CA MET A 137 -2.76 -11.49 10.93
C MET A 137 -3.48 -12.48 11.85
N LYS A 138 -3.41 -12.25 13.17
CA LYS A 138 -4.10 -13.06 14.18
C LYS A 138 -5.62 -13.12 13.98
N THR A 139 -6.21 -12.07 13.40
CA THR A 139 -7.66 -11.99 13.15
C THR A 139 -8.09 -12.71 11.87
N ALA A 140 -7.17 -13.11 11.00
CA ALA A 140 -7.47 -13.77 9.73
C ALA A 140 -8.23 -15.09 9.89
N PRO A 141 -7.79 -16.07 10.72
CA PRO A 141 -8.53 -17.33 10.92
C PRO A 141 -9.95 -17.10 11.46
N LEU A 142 -10.13 -16.13 12.36
CA LEU A 142 -11.42 -15.83 12.97
C LEU A 142 -12.44 -15.23 11.97
N ARG A 143 -11.96 -14.50 10.97
CA ARG A 143 -12.82 -13.69 10.08
C ARG A 143 -12.99 -14.27 8.69
N ASP A 144 -12.12 -15.19 8.28
CA ASP A 144 -12.17 -15.80 6.96
C ASP A 144 -12.17 -17.33 7.06
N ALA A 145 -13.33 -17.95 6.84
CA ALA A 145 -13.48 -19.40 6.85
C ALA A 145 -12.62 -20.12 5.82
N ARG A 146 -12.26 -19.45 4.71
CA ARG A 146 -11.40 -20.03 3.67
C ARG A 146 -9.91 -19.91 4.01
N TRP A 147 -9.55 -19.23 5.10
CA TRP A 147 -8.15 -19.02 5.49
C TRP A 147 -7.41 -20.36 5.68
N ARG A 148 -7.99 -21.31 6.41
CA ARG A 148 -7.38 -22.64 6.66
C ARG A 148 -7.08 -23.39 5.37
N ALA A 149 -8.07 -23.48 4.49
CA ALA A 149 -7.93 -24.15 3.20
C ALA A 149 -6.79 -23.55 2.37
N ARG A 150 -6.66 -22.21 2.38
CA ARG A 150 -5.57 -21.51 1.68
C ARG A 150 -4.20 -21.75 2.32
N GLN A 151 -4.09 -21.79 3.65
CA GLN A 151 -2.81 -22.09 4.31
C GLN A 151 -2.35 -23.51 3.97
N ILE A 152 -3.26 -24.48 4.01
CA ILE A 152 -2.98 -25.88 3.65
C ILE A 152 -2.56 -25.98 2.18
N ALA A 153 -3.32 -25.35 1.28
CA ALA A 153 -3.00 -25.33 -0.14
C ALA A 153 -1.62 -24.73 -0.42
N TYR A 154 -1.27 -23.62 0.25
CA TYR A 154 0.06 -23.01 0.14
C TYR A 154 1.17 -23.95 0.61
N ILE A 155 0.99 -24.58 1.78
CA ILE A 155 1.98 -25.52 2.34
C ILE A 155 2.23 -26.65 1.34
N LYS A 156 1.16 -27.32 0.89
CA LYS A 156 1.24 -28.43 -0.06
C LYS A 156 1.85 -28.01 -1.40
N ALA A 157 1.39 -26.90 -1.97
CA ALA A 157 1.89 -26.39 -3.24
C ALA A 157 3.38 -26.05 -3.17
N ARG A 158 3.83 -25.43 -2.08
CA ARG A 158 5.24 -25.06 -1.90
C ARG A 158 6.14 -26.28 -1.68
N CYS A 159 5.69 -27.22 -0.85
CA CYS A 159 6.38 -28.49 -0.61
C CYS A 159 6.57 -29.25 -1.94
N LYS A 160 5.49 -29.43 -2.71
CA LYS A 160 5.53 -30.12 -4.01
C LYS A 160 6.33 -29.39 -5.09
N ASN A 161 6.07 -28.10 -5.30
CA ASN A 161 6.56 -27.39 -6.50
C ASN A 161 7.92 -26.72 -6.31
N GLN A 162 8.33 -26.39 -5.08
CA GLN A 162 9.56 -25.63 -4.82
C GLN A 162 10.58 -26.41 -4.00
N LEU A 163 10.15 -27.27 -3.08
CA LEU A 163 11.05 -27.99 -2.17
C LEU A 163 11.31 -29.44 -2.60
N GLY A 164 10.60 -29.95 -3.61
CA GLY A 164 10.78 -31.28 -4.18
C GLY A 164 10.21 -32.43 -3.34
N ASP A 165 9.74 -32.17 -2.13
CA ASP A 165 9.13 -33.15 -1.23
C ASP A 165 7.74 -32.67 -0.81
N ALA A 166 6.71 -33.39 -1.26
CA ALA A 166 5.31 -33.07 -0.98
C ALA A 166 4.92 -33.18 0.50
N GLU A 167 5.63 -33.99 1.29
CA GLU A 167 5.29 -34.31 2.67
C GLU A 167 6.33 -33.77 3.68
N LEU A 168 7.23 -32.89 3.23
CA LEU A 168 8.27 -32.25 4.04
C LEU A 168 7.74 -31.63 5.35
N TYR A 169 6.49 -31.12 5.33
CA TYR A 169 5.87 -30.53 6.52
C TYR A 169 5.56 -31.56 7.61
N ARG A 170 5.39 -32.85 7.29
CA ARG A 170 5.01 -33.91 8.25
C ARG A 170 6.03 -34.05 9.37
N ALA A 171 7.31 -34.07 9.03
CA ALA A 171 8.38 -34.17 10.03
C ALA A 171 8.35 -33.01 11.03
N TYR A 172 8.05 -31.79 10.56
CA TYR A 172 7.94 -30.62 11.42
C TYR A 172 6.72 -30.68 12.35
N ILE A 173 5.54 -31.00 11.81
CA ILE A 173 4.30 -31.01 12.61
C ILE A 173 4.28 -32.16 13.62
N ASN A 174 4.87 -33.30 13.26
CA ASN A 174 4.99 -34.44 14.17
C ASN A 174 5.95 -34.10 15.32
N ARG A 175 7.14 -33.58 15.01
CA ARG A 175 8.13 -33.21 16.04
C ARG A 175 7.66 -32.08 16.96
N ARG A 176 6.97 -31.06 16.41
CA ARG A 176 6.62 -29.86 17.18
C ARG A 176 5.26 -29.94 17.87
N PHE A 177 4.29 -30.61 17.27
CA PHE A 177 2.90 -30.63 17.73
C PHE A 177 2.37 -32.04 18.00
N GLY A 178 3.12 -33.10 17.68
CA GLY A 178 2.68 -34.48 17.83
C GLY A 178 1.59 -34.91 16.84
N LYS A 179 1.36 -34.13 15.77
CA LYS A 179 0.26 -34.34 14.81
C LYS A 179 0.75 -34.92 13.50
N VAL A 180 -0.14 -35.61 12.78
CA VAL A 180 0.21 -36.31 11.54
C VAL A 180 -0.39 -35.62 10.32
N SER A 181 -1.53 -34.94 10.49
CA SER A 181 -2.22 -34.23 9.42
C SER A 181 -2.27 -32.72 9.62
N LEU A 182 -2.22 -31.96 8.51
CA LEU A 182 -2.45 -30.51 8.51
C LEU A 182 -3.87 -30.14 8.98
N THR A 183 -4.84 -31.05 8.84
CA THR A 183 -6.23 -30.80 9.25
C THR A 183 -6.41 -30.81 10.76
N GLU A 184 -5.54 -31.52 11.48
CA GLU A 184 -5.55 -31.65 12.94
C GLU A 184 -4.93 -30.44 13.64
N LEU A 185 -4.21 -29.59 12.91
CA LEU A 185 -3.54 -28.42 13.47
C LEU A 185 -4.55 -27.37 13.91
N THR A 186 -4.29 -26.72 15.05
CA THR A 186 -4.99 -25.49 15.42
C THR A 186 -4.62 -24.37 14.43
N ASP A 187 -5.36 -23.25 14.44
CA ASP A 187 -5.05 -22.13 13.54
C ASP A 187 -3.65 -21.56 13.79
N ASP A 188 -3.23 -21.45 15.05
CA ASP A 188 -1.89 -20.97 15.41
C ASP A 188 -0.78 -21.93 14.96
N GLU A 189 -0.98 -23.23 15.14
CA GLU A 189 -0.02 -24.26 14.70
C GLU A 189 0.09 -24.31 13.17
N LEU A 190 -1.03 -24.12 12.47
CA LEU A 190 -1.06 -24.04 11.00
C LEU A 190 -0.32 -22.80 10.49
N ALA A 191 -0.51 -21.65 11.15
CA ALA A 191 0.22 -20.43 10.84
C ALA A 191 1.74 -20.58 11.09
N ALA A 192 2.13 -21.22 12.19
CA ALA A 192 3.52 -21.53 12.50
C ALA A 192 4.14 -22.48 11.47
N THR A 193 3.40 -23.52 11.07
CA THR A 193 3.83 -24.48 10.04
C THR A 193 4.02 -23.81 8.69
N ARG A 194 3.08 -22.95 8.28
CA ARG A 194 3.24 -22.16 7.05
C ARG A 194 4.49 -21.29 7.11
N THR A 195 4.74 -20.61 8.22
CA THR A 195 5.90 -19.73 8.38
C THR A 195 7.21 -20.50 8.29
N TYR A 196 7.28 -21.66 8.95
CA TYR A 196 8.41 -22.58 8.85
C TYR A 196 8.67 -23.00 7.41
N ILE A 197 7.62 -23.46 6.71
CA ILE A 197 7.74 -23.84 5.31
C ILE A 197 8.23 -22.63 4.53
N ALA A 198 7.57 -21.47 4.62
CA ALA A 198 7.89 -20.21 3.92
C ALA A 198 9.39 -19.82 4.00
N GLN A 199 10.06 -20.09 5.12
CA GLN A 199 11.46 -19.78 5.34
C GLN A 199 12.45 -20.77 4.72
N LYS A 200 12.02 -22.00 4.40
CA LYS A 200 12.88 -22.95 3.69
C LYS A 200 13.24 -22.43 2.30
N LYS A 201 14.52 -22.56 1.96
CA LYS A 201 15.06 -22.29 0.62
C LYS A 201 14.80 -23.50 -0.28
N PRO A 202 14.43 -23.29 -1.56
CA PRO A 202 14.47 -24.36 -2.55
C PRO A 202 15.90 -24.87 -2.69
N ALA A 203 16.04 -26.17 -2.94
CA ALA A 203 17.33 -26.81 -3.23
C ALA A 203 17.88 -26.36 -4.58
#